data_AF-A0A955LHF0-F1
#
_entry.id   AF-A0A955LHF0-F1
#
_cell.length_a   1.000
_cell.length_b   1.000
_cell.length_c   1.000
_cell.angle_alpha   90.00
_cell.angle_beta   90.00
_cell.angle_gamma   90.00
#
_symmetry.space_group_name_H-M   'P 1'
#
loop_
_entity.id
_entity.type
_entity.pdbx_description
1 polymer ?
#
loop_
_entity_poly.entity_id
_entity_poly.type
_entity_poly.pdbx_seq_one_letter_code
_entity_poly.pdbx_strand_id
1 'polypeptide(L)'
;MKPKSVLKNLSRIIPFLLIILIFCFSIAFVYSQSLETKPDAVVIDENEASLRKAAEKKIAGMGLVPEGYTDFIVGKVRILDDWARVYFYSTDNHPPEKYDLIDSVTYSAIAYKQTSSSWTVVLETEEDFSKILNQAPVDLVSRDFKETFLTAFEANNTGEGSYLSETTDEYHVPGLPYPAGTGWTYNQGPHGCGTTLCALDFGTPNGTSTMVKAAEDGTITYVGDTCVKVKRDNSSFEILYQHIDPEDELDEDDKVDLGEDLGMSIGYTGSGPCSGLNGGGQRSYSNE
;
A
#
# COMPACT_ATOMS: atom_id res chain seq x y z
N MET A 1 -49.85 51.68 -42.83
CA MET A 1 -49.08 50.57 -42.23
C MET A 1 -48.56 51.03 -40.87
N LYS A 2 -48.88 50.32 -39.78
CA LYS A 2 -48.53 50.72 -38.39
C LYS A 2 -47.18 50.10 -37.97
N PRO A 3 -46.07 50.85 -37.84
CA PRO A 3 -44.77 50.30 -37.45
C PRO A 3 -44.56 50.23 -35.92
N LYS A 4 -45.56 50.58 -35.10
CA LYS A 4 -45.41 50.70 -33.65
C LYS A 4 -45.43 49.38 -32.86
N SER A 5 -45.86 48.25 -33.46
CA SER A 5 -45.90 46.97 -32.73
C SER A 5 -44.54 46.24 -32.70
N VAL A 6 -43.68 46.46 -33.69
CA VAL A 6 -42.39 45.77 -33.81
C VAL A 6 -41.41 46.22 -32.72
N LEU A 7 -41.37 47.52 -32.41
CA LEU A 7 -40.48 48.07 -31.37
C LEU A 7 -40.82 47.60 -29.95
N LYS A 8 -42.09 47.32 -29.65
CA LYS A 8 -42.51 46.77 -28.34
C LYS A 8 -42.08 45.32 -28.12
N ASN A 9 -41.96 44.55 -29.20
CA ASN A 9 -41.50 43.17 -29.10
C ASN A 9 -39.98 43.10 -28.97
N LEU A 10 -39.24 44.02 -29.62
CA LEU A 10 -37.78 44.08 -29.48
C LEU A 10 -37.34 44.30 -28.02
N SER A 11 -38.00 45.22 -27.30
CA SER A 11 -37.63 45.52 -25.90
C SER A 11 -37.82 44.35 -24.94
N ARG A 12 -38.68 43.38 -25.30
CA ARG A 12 -38.90 42.16 -24.50
C ARG A 12 -37.89 41.05 -24.82
N ILE A 13 -37.30 41.06 -26.00
CA ILE A 13 -36.39 40.01 -26.48
C ILE A 13 -34.93 40.32 -26.09
N ILE A 14 -34.56 41.59 -25.98
CA ILE A 14 -33.19 42.02 -25.63
C ILE A 14 -32.65 41.40 -24.34
N PRO A 15 -33.39 41.33 -23.21
CA PRO A 15 -32.87 40.74 -21.97
C PRO A 15 -32.59 39.23 -22.12
N PHE A 16 -33.42 38.53 -22.89
CA PHE A 16 -33.28 37.11 -23.13
C PHE A 16 -32.05 36.79 -24.00
N LEU A 17 -31.84 37.60 -25.05
CA LEU A 17 -30.63 37.49 -25.87
C LEU A 17 -29.36 37.80 -25.08
N LEU A 18 -29.41 38.76 -24.15
CA LEU A 18 -28.27 39.08 -23.30
C LEU A 18 -27.89 37.90 -22.39
N ILE A 19 -28.87 37.22 -21.79
CA ILE A 19 -28.63 36.04 -20.94
C ILE A 19 -28.00 34.90 -21.74
N ILE A 20 -28.52 34.62 -22.95
CA ILE A 20 -27.95 33.60 -23.82
C ILE A 20 -26.49 33.93 -24.17
N LEU A 21 -26.21 35.20 -24.47
CA LEU A 21 -24.87 35.63 -24.85
C LEU A 21 -23.88 35.52 -23.69
N ILE A 22 -24.30 35.86 -22.46
CA ILE A 22 -23.51 35.66 -21.24
C ILE A 22 -23.24 34.17 -21.03
N PHE A 23 -24.27 33.31 -21.14
CA PHE A 23 -24.12 31.86 -20.97
C PHE A 23 -23.18 31.24 -22.01
N CYS A 24 -23.28 31.64 -23.28
CA CYS A 24 -22.35 31.22 -24.32
C CYS A 24 -20.90 31.67 -24.02
N PHE A 25 -20.71 32.89 -23.53
CA PHE A 25 -19.39 33.37 -23.10
C PHE A 25 -18.84 32.59 -21.91
N SER A 26 -19.68 32.24 -20.93
CA SER A 26 -19.27 31.43 -19.77
C SER A 26 -18.85 30.03 -20.17
N ILE A 27 -19.58 29.37 -21.08
CA ILE A 27 -19.20 28.05 -21.59
C ILE A 27 -17.88 28.15 -22.37
N ALA A 28 -17.75 29.13 -23.26
CA ALA A 28 -16.52 29.33 -24.03
C ALA A 28 -15.31 29.61 -23.12
N PHE A 29 -15.50 30.38 -22.05
CA PHE A 29 -14.46 30.67 -21.06
C PHE A 29 -14.05 29.43 -20.27
N VAL A 30 -15.01 28.60 -19.82
CA VAL A 30 -14.72 27.32 -19.16
C VAL A 30 -14.00 26.36 -20.12
N TYR A 31 -14.42 26.31 -21.39
CA TYR A 31 -13.76 25.47 -22.40
C TYR A 31 -12.35 25.96 -22.74
N SER A 32 -12.10 27.27 -22.76
CA SER A 32 -10.75 27.81 -22.97
C SER A 32 -9.82 27.49 -21.80
N GLN A 33 -10.33 27.51 -20.55
CA GLN A 33 -9.57 27.08 -19.37
C GLN A 33 -9.28 25.57 -19.39
N SER A 34 -10.19 24.77 -19.96
CA SER A 34 -10.04 23.31 -20.07
C SER A 34 -9.11 22.87 -21.21
N LEU A 35 -8.88 23.71 -22.22
CA LEU A 35 -8.02 23.37 -23.38
C LEU A 35 -6.54 23.73 -23.18
N GLU A 36 -6.21 24.46 -22.10
CA GLU A 36 -4.81 24.76 -21.74
C GLU A 36 -4.13 23.65 -20.93
N THR A 37 -4.88 22.69 -20.39
CA THR A 37 -4.27 21.47 -19.84
C THR A 37 -4.13 20.41 -20.95
N LYS A 38 -3.25 20.66 -21.93
CA LYS A 38 -2.50 19.50 -22.45
C LYS A 38 -1.86 18.85 -21.22
N PRO A 39 -1.82 17.51 -21.08
CA PRO A 39 -0.92 16.93 -20.10
C PRO A 39 0.44 17.53 -20.42
N ASP A 40 0.94 18.37 -19.52
CA ASP A 40 2.24 19.01 -19.69
C ASP A 40 3.17 17.89 -20.11
N ALA A 41 3.78 18.02 -21.30
CA ALA A 41 4.82 17.08 -21.69
C ALA A 41 5.77 17.09 -20.51
N VAL A 42 5.80 15.98 -19.75
CA VAL A 42 6.51 15.93 -18.48
C VAL A 42 7.93 16.32 -18.81
N VAL A 43 8.30 17.55 -18.43
CA VAL A 43 9.65 18.04 -18.60
C VAL A 43 10.43 17.27 -17.56
N ILE A 44 10.92 16.10 -17.96
CA ILE A 44 11.82 15.31 -17.13
C ILE A 44 13.06 16.17 -16.98
N ASP A 45 13.29 16.66 -15.77
CA ASP A 45 14.51 17.36 -15.39
C ASP A 45 15.72 16.54 -15.86
N GLU A 46 16.72 17.18 -16.47
CA GLU A 46 17.97 16.53 -16.89
C GLU A 46 18.59 15.74 -15.71
N ASN A 47 18.38 16.22 -14.49
CA ASN A 47 18.77 15.54 -13.26
C ASN A 47 18.05 14.19 -13.05
N GLU A 48 16.74 14.12 -13.32
CA GLU A 48 15.97 12.88 -13.24
C GLU A 48 16.32 11.92 -14.38
N ALA A 49 16.48 12.41 -15.62
CA ALA A 49 16.85 11.57 -16.75
C ALA A 49 18.21 10.90 -16.54
N SER A 50 19.19 11.64 -16.02
CA SER A 50 20.51 11.09 -15.68
C SER A 50 20.46 10.08 -14.54
N LEU A 51 19.62 10.31 -13.51
CA LEU A 51 19.39 9.36 -12.42
C LEU A 51 18.74 8.07 -12.91
N ARG A 52 17.68 8.17 -13.73
CA ARG A 52 16.99 6.99 -14.30
C ARG A 52 17.98 6.12 -15.08
N LYS A 53 18.80 6.71 -15.93
CA LYS A 53 19.85 6.01 -16.66
C LYS A 53 20.88 5.33 -15.75
N ALA A 54 21.26 5.98 -14.64
CA ALA A 54 22.18 5.38 -13.66
C ALA A 54 21.53 4.19 -12.94
N ALA A 55 20.25 4.30 -12.57
CA ALA A 55 19.47 3.26 -11.93
C ALA A 55 19.24 2.04 -12.85
N GLU A 56 18.86 2.27 -14.11
CA GLU A 56 18.73 1.23 -15.14
C GLU A 56 20.05 0.48 -15.35
N LYS A 57 21.17 1.22 -15.46
CA LYS A 57 22.49 0.60 -15.57
C LYS A 57 22.85 -0.24 -14.35
N LYS A 58 22.47 0.21 -13.15
CA LYS A 58 22.76 -0.48 -11.89
C LYS A 58 22.01 -1.82 -11.83
N ILE A 59 20.70 -1.82 -12.07
CA ILE A 59 19.90 -3.05 -11.98
C ILE A 59 20.27 -4.06 -13.06
N ALA A 60 20.54 -3.60 -14.30
CA ALA A 60 21.00 -4.47 -15.38
C ALA A 60 22.36 -5.13 -15.08
N GLY A 61 23.25 -4.44 -14.34
CA GLY A 61 24.58 -4.95 -13.99
C GLY A 61 24.60 -6.04 -12.93
N MET A 62 23.52 -6.21 -12.15
CA MET A 62 23.49 -7.18 -11.04
C MET A 62 22.94 -8.55 -11.43
N GLY A 63 22.37 -8.70 -12.62
CA GLY A 63 21.73 -9.96 -13.01
C GLY A 63 20.56 -10.36 -12.11
N LEU A 64 19.96 -9.38 -11.41
CA LEU A 64 18.84 -9.58 -10.48
C LEU A 64 17.51 -9.84 -11.18
N VAL A 65 17.51 -10.10 -12.48
CA VAL A 65 16.30 -10.53 -13.21
C VAL A 65 16.09 -12.01 -12.89
N PRO A 66 15.12 -12.38 -12.03
CA PRO A 66 14.88 -13.79 -11.73
C PRO A 66 14.44 -14.51 -13.00
N GLU A 67 14.72 -15.81 -13.11
CA GLU A 67 14.29 -16.60 -14.27
C GLU A 67 12.77 -16.48 -14.46
N GLY A 68 12.35 -16.04 -15.65
CA GLY A 68 10.94 -15.81 -15.99
C GLY A 68 10.55 -14.34 -16.12
N TYR A 69 11.30 -13.42 -15.50
CA TYR A 69 11.04 -11.98 -15.60
C TYR A 69 11.76 -11.37 -16.80
N THR A 70 11.05 -10.48 -17.49
CA THR A 70 11.57 -9.96 -18.77
C THR A 70 12.33 -8.65 -18.63
N ASP A 71 11.91 -7.71 -17.78
CA ASP A 71 12.58 -6.43 -17.56
C ASP A 71 12.16 -5.74 -16.24
N PHE A 72 13.07 -4.97 -15.64
CA PHE A 72 12.75 -3.97 -14.60
C PHE A 72 12.68 -2.57 -15.20
N ILE A 73 11.68 -1.79 -14.79
CA ILE A 73 11.62 -0.35 -15.08
C ILE A 73 11.90 0.48 -13.84
N VAL A 74 12.53 1.63 -14.04
CA VAL A 74 12.61 2.65 -13.01
C VAL A 74 11.23 3.27 -12.83
N GLY A 75 10.64 3.01 -11.67
CA GLY A 75 9.35 3.47 -11.27
C GLY A 75 9.34 4.89 -10.74
N LYS A 76 8.83 5.03 -9.52
CA LYS A 76 8.79 6.31 -8.82
C LYS A 76 10.21 6.77 -8.47
N VAL A 77 10.48 8.04 -8.76
CA VAL A 77 11.72 8.72 -8.40
C VAL A 77 11.38 9.92 -7.55
N ARG A 78 12.07 10.10 -6.43
CA ARG A 78 11.97 11.31 -5.60
C ARG A 78 13.36 11.87 -5.41
N ILE A 79 13.59 13.10 -5.88
CA ILE A 79 14.88 13.80 -5.78
C ILE A 79 14.76 14.89 -4.71
N LEU A 80 15.79 15.03 -3.88
CA LEU A 80 15.99 16.11 -2.93
C LEU A 80 17.46 16.50 -2.97
N ASP A 81 17.75 17.61 -3.63
CA ASP A 81 19.11 18.11 -3.87
C ASP A 81 20.02 17.04 -4.48
N ASP A 82 21.08 16.66 -3.76
CA ASP A 82 22.08 15.66 -4.16
C ASP A 82 21.71 14.22 -3.76
N TRP A 83 20.46 14.00 -3.33
CA TRP A 83 19.93 12.70 -2.92
C TRP A 83 18.68 12.32 -3.70
N ALA A 84 18.45 11.02 -3.86
CA ALA A 84 17.21 10.52 -4.41
C ALA A 84 16.83 9.15 -3.86
N ARG A 85 15.53 8.86 -3.88
CA ARG A 85 14.96 7.54 -3.65
C ARG A 85 14.36 7.04 -4.94
N VAL A 86 14.71 5.82 -5.32
CA VAL A 86 14.29 5.19 -6.57
C VAL A 86 13.59 3.89 -6.24
N TYR A 87 12.47 3.64 -6.92
CA TYR A 87 11.76 2.37 -6.86
C TYR A 87 11.85 1.71 -8.23
N PHE A 88 12.01 0.39 -8.25
CA PHE A 88 11.99 -0.42 -9.46
C PHE A 88 10.75 -1.29 -9.46
N TYR A 89 10.15 -1.49 -10.62
CA TYR A 89 9.03 -2.40 -10.81
C TYR A 89 9.39 -3.42 -11.87
N SER A 90 8.99 -4.67 -11.66
CA SER A 90 9.01 -5.67 -12.73
C SER A 90 7.90 -5.37 -13.75
N THR A 91 8.19 -5.55 -15.04
CA THR A 91 7.27 -5.19 -16.15
C THR A 91 6.44 -6.33 -16.70
N ASP A 92 6.46 -7.50 -16.06
CA ASP A 92 5.73 -8.63 -16.62
C ASP A 92 4.24 -8.32 -16.78
N ASN A 93 3.79 -8.36 -18.04
CA ASN A 93 2.43 -8.14 -18.51
C ASN A 93 1.47 -9.29 -18.13
N HIS A 94 1.72 -9.97 -17.02
CA HIS A 94 0.75 -10.91 -16.48
C HIS A 94 -0.21 -10.13 -15.59
N PRO A 95 -1.45 -9.81 -16.05
CA PRO A 95 -2.48 -9.48 -15.11
C PRO A 95 -2.52 -10.63 -14.10
N PRO A 96 -2.44 -10.35 -12.78
CA PRO A 96 -2.28 -11.39 -11.79
C PRO A 96 -3.37 -12.43 -12.01
N GLU A 97 -2.96 -13.69 -12.21
CA GLU A 97 -3.90 -14.81 -12.18
C GLU A 97 -4.32 -14.98 -10.71
N LYS A 98 -5.23 -14.10 -10.31
CA LYS A 98 -6.15 -14.20 -9.18
C LYS A 98 -5.59 -14.22 -7.74
N TYR A 99 -4.29 -14.28 -7.46
CA TYR A 99 -3.82 -14.36 -6.06
C TYR A 99 -2.57 -13.54 -5.67
N ASP A 100 -1.92 -12.81 -6.57
CA ASP A 100 -0.75 -12.00 -6.21
C ASP A 100 -1.16 -10.61 -5.71
N LEU A 101 -1.30 -10.47 -4.39
CA LEU A 101 -1.54 -9.18 -3.70
C LEU A 101 -0.28 -8.31 -3.58
N ILE A 102 0.82 -8.70 -4.23
CA ILE A 102 2.04 -7.89 -4.34
C ILE A 102 2.34 -7.70 -5.83
N ASP A 103 1.80 -6.65 -6.42
CA ASP A 103 2.18 -6.20 -7.76
C ASP A 103 3.71 -6.04 -7.82
N SER A 104 4.37 -6.89 -8.61
CA SER A 104 5.75 -6.80 -9.08
C SER A 104 6.83 -6.67 -7.99
N VAL A 105 7.84 -7.54 -8.04
CA VAL A 105 9.05 -7.41 -7.21
C VAL A 105 9.52 -5.95 -7.19
N THR A 106 9.34 -5.28 -6.05
CA THR A 106 9.64 -3.86 -5.90
C THR A 106 10.95 -3.74 -5.16
N TYR A 107 12.03 -3.48 -5.91
CA TYR A 107 13.29 -3.09 -5.28
C TYR A 107 13.28 -1.59 -4.97
N SER A 108 13.88 -1.20 -3.85
CA SER A 108 14.20 0.19 -3.57
C SER A 108 15.71 0.47 -3.65
N ALA A 109 16.06 1.69 -4.04
CA ALA A 109 17.42 2.21 -3.99
C ALA A 109 17.46 3.60 -3.35
N ILE A 110 18.62 3.89 -2.75
CA ILE A 110 19.05 5.25 -2.44
C ILE A 110 20.11 5.63 -3.46
N ALA A 111 19.94 6.80 -4.05
CA ALA A 111 20.91 7.40 -4.93
C ALA A 111 21.44 8.69 -4.33
N TYR A 112 22.71 8.99 -4.57
CA TYR A 112 23.35 10.22 -4.11
C TYR A 112 24.44 10.67 -5.09
N LYS A 113 24.72 11.97 -5.12
CA LYS A 113 25.81 12.53 -5.93
C LYS A 113 27.10 12.59 -5.10
N GLN A 114 28.14 11.92 -5.57
CA GLN A 114 29.50 12.13 -5.06
C GLN A 114 30.14 13.38 -5.68
N THR A 115 29.74 13.71 -6.91
CA THR A 115 30.13 14.92 -7.65
C THR A 115 28.92 15.41 -8.46
N SER A 116 28.92 16.68 -8.89
CA SER A 116 27.75 17.33 -9.51
C SER A 116 27.18 16.62 -10.76
N SER A 117 27.95 15.75 -11.41
CA SER A 117 27.61 15.12 -12.69
C SER A 117 27.28 13.64 -12.64
N SER A 118 27.39 12.95 -11.49
CA SER A 118 27.20 11.49 -11.44
C SER A 118 26.42 11.01 -10.22
N TRP A 119 25.37 10.24 -10.48
CA TRP A 119 24.62 9.51 -9.46
C TRP A 119 25.29 8.18 -9.13
N THR A 120 25.51 7.94 -7.85
CA THR A 120 25.78 6.62 -7.30
C THR A 120 24.46 6.04 -6.82
N VAL A 121 24.12 4.82 -7.26
CA VAL A 121 22.88 4.13 -6.89
C VAL A 121 23.24 2.89 -6.08
N VAL A 122 22.64 2.76 -4.90
CA VAL A 122 22.82 1.63 -3.99
C VAL A 122 21.45 0.99 -3.77
N LEU A 123 21.31 -0.27 -4.18
CA LEU A 123 20.10 -1.07 -4.03
C LEU A 123 19.97 -1.58 -2.59
N GLU A 124 18.74 -1.80 -2.14
CA GLU A 124 18.43 -2.32 -0.80
C GLU A 124 19.06 -3.69 -0.48
N THR A 125 19.40 -4.46 -1.52
CA THR A 125 20.05 -5.77 -1.42
C THR A 125 21.57 -5.68 -1.24
N GLU A 126 22.17 -4.50 -1.34
CA GLU A 126 23.62 -4.31 -1.22
C GLU A 126 24.05 -4.05 0.22
N GLU A 127 25.24 -4.56 0.59
CA GLU A 127 25.81 -4.44 1.95
C GLU A 127 25.86 -2.98 2.45
N ASP A 128 26.25 -2.05 1.57
CA ASP A 128 26.39 -0.63 1.91
C ASP A 128 25.05 0.12 2.04
N PHE A 129 23.91 -0.50 1.69
CA PHE A 129 22.63 0.21 1.64
C PHE A 129 22.23 0.79 2.99
N SER A 130 22.33 0.01 4.07
CA SER A 130 22.00 0.45 5.44
C SER A 130 22.77 1.72 5.83
N LYS A 131 24.08 1.76 5.52
CA LYS A 131 24.97 2.89 5.77
C LYS A 131 24.60 4.12 4.95
N ILE A 132 24.21 3.95 3.69
CA ILE A 132 23.80 5.04 2.80
C ILE A 132 22.40 5.55 3.15
N LEU A 133 21.46 4.65 3.47
CA LEU A 133 20.11 4.97 3.92
C LEU A 133 20.14 5.85 5.17
N ASN A 134 21.02 5.54 6.13
CA ASN A 134 21.16 6.33 7.35
C ASN A 134 21.58 7.79 7.05
N GLN A 135 22.41 8.00 6.02
CA GLN A 135 22.92 9.31 5.61
C GLN A 135 21.92 10.15 4.79
N ALA A 136 20.90 9.52 4.18
CA ALA A 136 19.92 10.23 3.36
C ALA A 136 19.18 11.33 4.17
N PRO A 137 18.74 12.45 3.58
CA PRO A 137 18.00 13.46 4.32
C PRO A 137 16.65 12.94 4.84
N VAL A 138 16.23 13.39 6.03
CA VAL A 138 14.97 12.97 6.66
C VAL A 138 13.73 13.35 5.85
N ASP A 139 13.82 14.44 5.08
CA ASP A 139 12.75 14.90 4.20
C ASP A 139 12.58 13.98 2.98
N LEU A 140 13.64 13.28 2.58
CA LEU A 140 13.62 12.29 1.51
C LEU A 140 13.15 10.92 2.02
N VAL A 141 13.70 10.48 3.15
CA VAL A 141 13.38 9.22 3.84
C VAL A 141 13.17 9.49 5.33
N SER A 142 11.93 9.28 5.81
CA SER A 142 11.58 9.58 7.19
C SER A 142 12.42 8.79 8.20
N ARG A 143 12.59 9.35 9.40
CA ARG A 143 13.30 8.70 10.50
C ARG A 143 12.70 7.32 10.81
N ASP A 144 11.38 7.26 10.96
CA ASP A 144 10.66 6.01 11.30
C ASP A 144 10.90 4.92 10.26
N PHE A 145 10.93 5.26 8.97
CA PHE A 145 11.25 4.30 7.91
C PHE A 145 12.68 3.78 8.05
N LYS A 146 13.65 4.67 8.28
CA LYS A 146 15.05 4.26 8.46
C LYS A 146 15.23 3.36 9.67
N GLU A 147 14.64 3.74 10.81
CA GLU A 147 14.70 2.94 12.04
C GLU A 147 14.08 1.56 11.81
N THR A 148 12.89 1.50 11.24
CA THR A 148 12.22 0.23 10.91
C THR A 148 13.07 -0.65 9.99
N PHE A 149 13.60 -0.07 8.91
CA PHE A 149 14.42 -0.82 7.95
C PHE A 149 15.73 -1.31 8.58
N LEU A 150 16.43 -0.46 9.33
CA LEU A 150 17.71 -0.81 9.94
C LEU A 150 17.53 -1.85 11.04
N THR A 151 16.48 -1.75 11.87
CA THR A 151 16.16 -2.78 12.87
C THR A 151 15.86 -4.12 12.20
N ALA A 152 15.10 -4.14 11.10
CA ALA A 152 14.84 -5.36 10.34
C ALA A 152 16.12 -5.94 9.69
N PHE A 153 16.97 -5.08 9.13
CA PHE A 153 18.23 -5.47 8.50
C PHE A 153 19.26 -6.00 9.52
N GLU A 154 19.36 -5.39 10.69
CA GLU A 154 20.23 -5.84 11.78
C GLU A 154 19.73 -7.16 12.38
N ALA A 155 18.42 -7.32 12.58
CA ALA A 155 17.83 -8.58 13.03
C ALA A 155 18.16 -9.76 12.09
N ASN A 156 18.22 -9.51 10.77
CA ASN A 156 18.61 -10.51 9.78
C ASN A 156 20.12 -10.82 9.76
N ASN A 157 20.98 -9.86 10.13
CA ASN A 157 22.45 -10.01 10.04
C ASN A 157 23.14 -10.45 11.33
N THR A 158 22.52 -10.29 12.51
CA THR A 158 23.14 -10.68 13.79
C THR A 158 23.15 -12.18 14.05
N GLY A 159 22.55 -13.00 13.19
CA GLY A 159 22.50 -14.45 13.36
C GLY A 159 21.63 -14.92 14.54
N GLU A 160 21.14 -14.02 15.40
CA GLU A 160 20.06 -14.34 16.36
C GLU A 160 18.69 -14.39 15.66
N GLY A 161 18.59 -13.83 14.44
CA GLY A 161 17.54 -14.09 13.45
C GLY A 161 17.88 -15.21 12.45
N SER A 162 18.91 -16.03 12.70
CA SER A 162 19.26 -17.21 11.87
C SER A 162 18.27 -18.36 12.08
N TYR A 163 16.99 -18.13 11.77
CA TYR A 163 16.11 -19.20 11.27
C TYR A 163 16.20 -19.30 9.74
N LEU A 164 17.17 -18.65 9.12
CA LEU A 164 17.55 -18.85 7.71
C LEU A 164 18.56 -19.99 7.64
N SER A 165 18.21 -21.09 8.31
CA SER A 165 18.81 -22.39 8.09
C SER A 165 18.56 -22.74 6.63
N GLU A 166 19.52 -23.42 6.02
CA GLU A 166 19.49 -23.96 4.65
C GLU A 166 18.41 -25.04 4.44
N THR A 167 17.21 -24.88 5.02
CA THR A 167 16.00 -25.50 4.50
C THR A 167 15.42 -24.51 3.50
N THR A 168 15.21 -24.98 2.29
CA THR A 168 14.42 -24.33 1.23
C THR A 168 12.94 -24.23 1.64
N ASP A 169 12.66 -23.80 2.85
CA ASP A 169 11.32 -23.39 3.24
C ASP A 169 11.16 -22.01 2.61
N GLU A 170 10.51 -21.99 1.44
CA GLU A 170 10.12 -20.77 0.74
C GLU A 170 9.60 -19.76 1.77
N TYR A 171 10.20 -18.56 1.79
CA TYR A 171 9.72 -17.49 2.64
C TYR A 171 8.29 -17.14 2.22
N HIS A 172 7.33 -17.72 2.91
CA HIS A 172 5.93 -17.44 2.68
C HIS A 172 5.54 -16.19 3.47
N VAL A 173 5.30 -15.10 2.74
CA VAL A 173 4.77 -13.85 3.30
C VAL A 173 3.26 -14.00 3.41
N PRO A 174 2.66 -13.83 4.60
CA PRO A 174 1.22 -13.86 4.74
C PRO A 174 0.53 -12.84 3.82
N GLY A 175 -0.65 -13.20 3.34
CA GLY A 175 -1.54 -12.29 2.66
C GLY A 175 -2.08 -11.17 3.55
N LEU A 176 -3.01 -10.39 3.00
CA LEU A 176 -3.70 -9.34 3.73
C LEU A 176 -5.01 -9.90 4.31
N PRO A 177 -5.43 -9.48 5.53
CA PRO A 177 -6.56 -10.10 6.23
C PRO A 177 -7.92 -9.59 5.73
N TYR A 178 -8.02 -9.16 4.48
CA TYR A 178 -9.22 -8.55 3.91
C TYR A 178 -9.52 -9.07 2.51
N PRO A 179 -10.79 -8.98 2.04
CA PRO A 179 -11.19 -9.58 0.78
C PRO A 179 -10.37 -9.06 -0.40
N ALA A 180 -10.02 -9.96 -1.32
CA ALA A 180 -9.32 -9.60 -2.56
C ALA A 180 -10.09 -8.51 -3.34
N GLY A 181 -9.36 -7.56 -3.91
CA GLY A 181 -9.94 -6.40 -4.61
C GLY A 181 -10.50 -5.31 -3.69
N THR A 182 -10.35 -5.45 -2.37
CA THR A 182 -10.62 -4.39 -1.40
C THR A 182 -9.31 -3.83 -0.84
N GLY A 183 -9.36 -2.62 -0.27
CA GLY A 183 -8.21 -2.00 0.38
C GLY A 183 -8.62 -1.44 1.73
N TRP A 184 -7.91 -1.83 2.78
CA TRP A 184 -8.11 -1.28 4.12
C TRP A 184 -7.05 -0.22 4.41
N THR A 185 -7.41 0.75 5.25
CA THR A 185 -6.47 1.81 5.65
C THR A 185 -5.52 1.24 6.68
N TYR A 186 -4.21 1.41 6.49
CA TYR A 186 -3.25 1.11 7.53
C TYR A 186 -3.30 2.24 8.58
N ASN A 187 -3.93 1.98 9.72
CA ASN A 187 -4.32 3.01 10.69
C ASN A 187 -3.16 3.44 11.59
N GLN A 188 -2.26 2.51 11.91
CA GLN A 188 -1.14 2.75 12.82
C GLN A 188 0.06 1.91 12.41
N GLY A 189 1.27 2.45 12.61
CA GLY A 189 2.51 1.72 12.43
C GLY A 189 2.60 0.44 13.30
N PRO A 190 3.62 -0.40 13.08
CA PRO A 190 3.78 -1.63 13.86
C PRO A 190 3.86 -1.31 15.34
N HIS A 191 3.10 -2.04 16.16
CA HIS A 191 3.04 -1.79 17.60
C HIS A 191 3.07 -3.09 18.40
N GLY A 192 3.28 -2.92 19.71
CA GLY A 192 3.85 -3.97 20.54
C GLY A 192 2.85 -4.91 21.22
N CYS A 193 3.24 -6.18 21.30
CA CYS A 193 2.78 -7.16 22.29
C CYS A 193 3.76 -7.11 23.48
N GLY A 194 3.86 -5.97 24.16
CA GLY A 194 4.94 -5.72 25.13
C GLY A 194 6.18 -5.11 24.47
N THR A 195 7.33 -5.79 24.51
CA THR A 195 8.61 -5.27 23.99
C THR A 195 8.85 -5.55 22.49
N THR A 196 8.02 -6.39 21.87
CA THR A 196 8.16 -6.79 20.45
C THR A 196 7.04 -6.18 19.62
N LEU A 197 7.38 -5.55 18.50
CA LEU A 197 6.40 -5.08 17.51
C LEU A 197 5.84 -6.28 16.76
N CYS A 198 4.58 -6.62 17.04
CA CYS A 198 3.93 -7.86 16.61
C CYS A 198 2.61 -7.62 15.86
N ALA A 199 2.10 -6.38 15.89
CA ALA A 199 0.73 -6.06 15.50
C ALA A 199 0.70 -4.94 14.48
N LEU A 200 -0.26 -5.05 13.55
CA LEU A 200 -0.57 -4.11 12.50
C LEU A 200 -2.07 -3.81 12.56
N ASP A 201 -2.45 -2.54 12.60
CA ASP A 201 -3.86 -2.15 12.65
C ASP A 201 -4.38 -1.76 11.27
N PHE A 202 -5.43 -2.44 10.83
CA PHE A 202 -6.12 -2.15 9.58
C PHE A 202 -7.53 -1.62 9.84
N GLY A 203 -7.80 -0.41 9.37
CA GLY A 203 -9.11 0.23 9.37
C GLY A 203 -9.93 -0.17 8.16
N THR A 204 -11.16 -0.58 8.40
CA THR A 204 -12.08 -0.98 7.34
C THR A 204 -12.46 0.19 6.44
N PRO A 205 -12.84 -0.07 5.17
CA PRO A 205 -13.32 0.99 4.27
C PRO A 205 -14.51 1.72 4.89
N ASN A 206 -14.42 3.05 5.00
CA ASN A 206 -15.46 3.91 5.58
C ASN A 206 -15.83 3.59 7.05
N GLY A 207 -15.00 2.83 7.78
CA GLY A 207 -15.28 2.43 9.16
C GLY A 207 -16.45 1.46 9.31
N THR A 208 -16.89 0.82 8.22
CA THR A 208 -17.97 -0.18 8.27
C THR A 208 -17.43 -1.56 8.60
N SER A 209 -18.19 -2.35 9.36
CA SER A 209 -17.88 -3.77 9.56
C SER A 209 -17.81 -4.49 8.21
N THR A 210 -16.78 -5.33 8.05
CA THR A 210 -16.51 -6.10 6.82
C THR A 210 -15.81 -7.40 7.19
N MET A 211 -15.93 -8.38 6.30
CA MET A 211 -15.35 -9.71 6.48
C MET A 211 -13.82 -9.63 6.62
N VAL A 212 -13.29 -10.31 7.63
CA VAL A 212 -11.86 -10.59 7.83
C VAL A 212 -11.56 -11.95 7.23
N LYS A 213 -10.45 -12.02 6.49
CA LYS A 213 -10.02 -13.24 5.81
C LYS A 213 -8.76 -13.79 6.47
N ALA A 214 -8.57 -15.11 6.39
CA ALA A 214 -7.30 -15.72 6.73
C ALA A 214 -6.22 -15.18 5.80
N ALA A 215 -5.13 -14.68 6.38
CA ALA A 215 -3.94 -14.21 5.70
C ALA A 215 -2.96 -15.36 5.38
N GLU A 216 -3.29 -16.60 5.73
CA GLU A 216 -2.36 -17.73 5.70
C GLU A 216 -3.13 -19.06 5.73
N ASP A 217 -2.61 -20.08 5.04
CA ASP A 217 -3.08 -21.46 5.18
C ASP A 217 -2.66 -22.01 6.56
N GLY A 218 -3.56 -22.72 7.25
CA GLY A 218 -3.16 -23.31 8.51
C GLY A 218 -4.26 -23.99 9.29
N THR A 219 -4.00 -24.14 10.59
CA THR A 219 -4.91 -24.71 11.56
C THR A 219 -5.35 -23.63 12.54
N ILE A 220 -6.65 -23.55 12.82
CA ILE A 220 -7.18 -22.70 13.87
C ILE A 220 -6.75 -23.28 15.23
N THR A 221 -6.04 -22.50 16.03
CA THR A 221 -5.55 -22.93 17.36
C THR A 221 -6.26 -22.24 18.51
N TYR A 222 -7.15 -21.29 18.21
CA TYR A 222 -7.95 -20.59 19.18
C TYR A 222 -9.12 -19.88 18.50
N VAL A 223 -10.33 -20.07 19.02
CA VAL A 223 -11.52 -19.25 18.69
C VAL A 223 -12.06 -18.69 20.01
N GLY A 224 -12.07 -17.36 20.12
CA GLY A 224 -12.64 -16.65 21.26
C GLY A 224 -13.63 -15.60 20.80
N ASP A 225 -14.41 -15.03 21.73
CA ASP A 225 -15.52 -14.11 21.42
C ASP A 225 -15.15 -12.97 20.46
N THR A 226 -13.90 -12.49 20.50
CA THR A 226 -13.44 -11.38 19.66
C THR A 226 -12.15 -11.65 18.88
N CYS A 227 -11.73 -12.92 18.80
CA CYS A 227 -10.42 -13.29 18.29
C CYS A 227 -10.38 -14.68 17.66
N VAL A 228 -9.54 -14.84 16.64
CA VAL A 228 -9.18 -16.14 16.05
C VAL A 228 -7.66 -16.21 15.94
N LYS A 229 -7.05 -17.38 16.16
CA LYS A 229 -5.64 -17.63 15.85
C LYS A 229 -5.51 -18.71 14.79
N VAL A 230 -4.71 -18.43 13.76
CA VAL A 230 -4.35 -19.39 12.73
C VAL A 230 -2.85 -19.66 12.82
N LYS A 231 -2.48 -20.93 12.96
CA LYS A 231 -1.10 -21.39 12.98
C LYS A 231 -0.75 -22.05 11.66
N ARG A 232 0.34 -21.63 11.03
CA ARG A 232 0.84 -22.27 9.81
C ARG A 232 1.25 -23.70 10.12
N ASP A 233 0.81 -24.62 9.29
CA ASP A 233 1.11 -26.05 9.45
C ASP A 233 2.63 -26.30 9.45
N ASN A 234 3.09 -27.18 10.36
CA ASN A 234 4.50 -27.52 10.55
C ASN A 234 5.43 -26.32 10.87
N SER A 235 4.88 -25.17 11.25
CA SER A 235 5.62 -23.98 11.63
C SER A 235 5.32 -23.56 13.07
N SER A 236 6.19 -22.73 13.65
CA SER A 236 5.89 -21.99 14.88
C SER A 236 5.20 -20.65 14.60
N PHE A 237 5.04 -20.29 13.33
CA PHE A 237 4.41 -19.05 12.91
C PHE A 237 2.89 -19.09 13.13
N GLU A 238 2.35 -18.05 13.76
CA GLU A 238 0.93 -17.88 14.02
C GLU A 238 0.50 -16.43 13.81
N ILE A 239 -0.74 -16.25 13.34
CA ILE A 239 -1.39 -14.95 13.19
C ILE A 239 -2.60 -14.91 14.13
N LEU A 240 -2.64 -13.89 14.98
CA LEU A 240 -3.78 -13.60 15.84
C LEU A 240 -4.59 -12.45 15.22
N TYR A 241 -5.85 -12.72 14.89
CA TYR A 241 -6.82 -11.74 14.43
C TYR A 241 -7.60 -11.24 15.65
N GLN A 242 -7.53 -9.94 15.93
CA GLN A 242 -8.24 -9.30 17.05
C GLN A 242 -9.32 -8.35 16.52
N HIS A 243 -10.32 -8.09 17.36
CA HIS A 243 -11.46 -7.22 17.02
C HIS A 243 -12.25 -7.76 15.83
N ILE A 244 -12.51 -9.08 15.86
CA ILE A 244 -13.37 -9.79 14.91
C ILE A 244 -14.49 -10.48 15.67
N ASP A 245 -15.69 -10.56 15.10
CA ASP A 245 -16.78 -11.44 15.53
C ASP A 245 -16.66 -12.72 14.70
N PRO A 246 -16.12 -13.82 15.26
CA PRO A 246 -15.82 -15.02 14.48
C PRO A 246 -17.08 -15.65 13.89
N GLU A 247 -16.95 -16.27 12.72
CA GLU A 247 -18.03 -17.09 12.15
C GLU A 247 -18.45 -18.20 13.12
N ASP A 248 -19.75 -18.50 13.17
CA ASP A 248 -20.33 -19.46 14.12
C ASP A 248 -19.86 -20.90 13.91
N GLU A 249 -19.37 -21.21 12.72
CA GLU A 249 -18.94 -22.56 12.31
C GLU A 249 -17.43 -22.79 12.47
N LEU A 250 -16.66 -21.79 12.92
CA LEU A 250 -15.22 -21.95 13.14
C LEU A 250 -14.94 -22.56 14.51
N ASP A 251 -14.22 -23.67 14.52
CA ASP A 251 -13.78 -24.36 15.72
C ASP A 251 -12.24 -24.47 15.80
N GLU A 252 -11.72 -24.77 16.99
CA GLU A 252 -10.32 -25.15 17.13
C GLU A 252 -10.03 -26.46 16.37
N ASP A 253 -8.82 -26.58 15.84
CA ASP A 253 -8.33 -27.66 14.97
C ASP A 253 -8.88 -27.67 13.53
N ASP A 254 -9.78 -26.76 13.16
CA ASP A 254 -10.20 -26.58 11.77
C ASP A 254 -9.06 -26.14 10.87
N LYS A 255 -9.08 -26.63 9.63
CA LYS A 255 -8.17 -26.19 8.57
C LYS A 255 -8.77 -25.00 7.85
N VAL A 256 -7.96 -23.98 7.63
CA VAL A 256 -8.33 -22.82 6.82
C VAL A 256 -7.33 -22.59 5.71
N ASP A 257 -7.85 -22.19 4.56
CA ASP A 257 -7.04 -21.75 3.42
C ASP A 257 -6.89 -20.20 3.43
N LEU A 258 -5.84 -19.70 2.79
CA LEU A 258 -5.63 -18.29 2.50
C LEU A 258 -6.88 -17.69 1.83
N GLY A 259 -7.42 -16.64 2.42
CA GLY A 259 -8.60 -15.94 1.93
C GLY A 259 -9.92 -16.49 2.45
N GLU A 260 -9.92 -17.51 3.30
CA GLU A 260 -11.12 -18.05 3.95
C GLU A 260 -11.70 -17.09 4.99
N ASP A 261 -13.02 -17.15 5.18
CA ASP A 261 -13.79 -16.25 6.03
C ASP A 261 -13.54 -16.60 7.51
N LEU A 262 -13.00 -15.64 8.27
CA LEU A 262 -12.75 -15.83 9.70
C LEU A 262 -13.80 -15.15 10.59
N GLY A 263 -14.58 -14.22 10.03
CA GLY A 263 -15.59 -13.47 10.75
C GLY A 263 -15.60 -11.99 10.41
N MET A 264 -16.53 -11.25 11.01
CA MET A 264 -16.73 -9.83 10.70
C MET A 264 -15.87 -8.95 11.59
N SER A 265 -15.15 -7.98 11.02
CA SER A 265 -14.49 -6.95 11.81
C SER A 265 -15.50 -6.20 12.69
N ILE A 266 -15.15 -5.97 13.95
CA ILE A 266 -15.97 -5.20 14.88
C ILE A 266 -15.21 -3.95 15.32
N GLY A 267 -15.94 -2.85 15.49
CA GLY A 267 -15.37 -1.64 16.06
C GLY A 267 -14.87 -1.90 17.48
N TYR A 268 -13.86 -1.14 17.91
CA TYR A 268 -13.37 -1.23 19.28
C TYR A 268 -14.48 -0.81 20.27
N THR A 269 -15.17 -1.77 20.89
CA THR A 269 -16.28 -1.53 21.83
C THR A 269 -15.87 -1.54 23.30
N GLY A 270 -14.57 -1.64 23.61
CA GLY A 270 -14.07 -1.41 24.96
C GLY A 270 -14.15 -2.61 25.92
N SER A 271 -14.07 -3.84 25.43
CA SER A 271 -13.86 -5.02 26.28
C SER A 271 -12.66 -5.84 25.82
N GLY A 272 -11.49 -5.52 26.38
CA GLY A 272 -10.32 -6.40 26.59
C GLY A 272 -9.60 -7.03 25.38
N PRO A 273 -8.27 -7.23 25.45
CA PRO A 273 -7.57 -8.13 24.52
C PRO A 273 -8.12 -9.55 24.70
N CYS A 274 -8.65 -10.17 23.64
CA CYS A 274 -9.14 -11.57 23.62
C CYS A 274 -9.58 -12.07 25.00
N SER A 275 -10.58 -11.42 25.61
CA SER A 275 -10.97 -11.65 27.01
C SER A 275 -11.77 -12.94 27.12
N GLY A 276 -11.10 -14.07 26.85
CA GLY A 276 -11.71 -15.38 26.74
C GLY A 276 -10.74 -16.53 26.99
N LEU A 277 -9.52 -16.28 27.49
CA LEU A 277 -8.70 -17.38 28.03
C LEU A 277 -9.28 -17.99 29.33
N ASN A 278 -10.39 -17.45 29.86
CA ASN A 278 -11.16 -18.04 30.95
C ASN A 278 -12.66 -17.72 30.82
N GLY A 279 -13.41 -18.55 30.10
CA GLY A 279 -14.82 -18.88 30.37
C GLY A 279 -15.92 -17.83 30.14
N GLY A 280 -16.75 -18.07 29.11
CA GLY A 280 -18.21 -17.86 29.14
C GLY A 280 -18.72 -16.41 29.12
N GLY A 281 -18.53 -15.69 28.02
CA GLY A 281 -19.27 -14.45 27.74
C GLY A 281 -20.49 -14.71 26.86
N GLN A 282 -21.70 -14.33 27.30
CA GLN A 282 -22.90 -14.37 26.46
C GLN A 282 -22.86 -13.25 25.41
N ARG A 283 -23.01 -13.61 24.13
CA ARG A 283 -23.21 -12.68 23.01
C ARG A 283 -24.53 -11.92 23.17
N SER A 284 -24.47 -10.59 23.08
CA SER A 284 -25.64 -9.69 23.05
C SER A 284 -25.73 -9.04 21.67
N TYR A 285 -26.56 -9.58 20.80
CA TYR A 285 -26.89 -8.94 19.52
C TYR A 285 -27.87 -7.79 19.75
N SER A 286 -27.45 -6.56 19.45
CA SER A 286 -28.39 -5.47 19.21
C SER A 286 -28.81 -5.54 17.74
N ASN A 287 -30.05 -5.99 17.49
CA ASN A 287 -30.66 -5.90 16.17
C ASN A 287 -30.93 -4.42 15.85
N GLU A 288 -30.34 -3.91 14.78
CA GLU A 288 -30.91 -2.83 13.96
C GLU A 288 -31.37 -3.39 12.61
#